data_AF-A0A6M0A377-F1
#
_entry.id   AF-A0A6M0A377-F1
#
_cell.length_a   1.000
_cell.length_b   1.000
_cell.length_c   1.000
_cell.angle_alpha   90.00
_cell.angle_beta   90.00
_cell.angle_gamma   90.00
#
_symmetry.space_group_name_H-M   'P 1'
#
loop_
_entity.id
_entity.type
_entity.pdbx_description
1 polymer ?
#
loop_
_entity_poly.entity_id
_entity_poly.type
_entity_poly.pdbx_seq_one_letter_code
_entity_poly.pdbx_strand_id
1 'polypeptide(L)'
;MTNFFSALQIQLGQELKIKPAKTQIFLLFALSLFIAKPAWADPGNSAIAVKRVSLTSSGQSSVPQNNPIPVALAPGYGVNISFISTGEVIEKLWIDNPSFVAVDVDGCLDNLVAKKNCEYNQATVIHLRRIEELDIPGIPKTNSTLLTVVTRSINGRQIYLFKV
;
A
#
# COMPACT_ATOMS: atom_id res chain seq x y z
N MET A 1 -22.64 18.45 63.54
CA MET A 1 -23.25 19.42 62.62
C MET A 1 -23.86 18.64 61.45
N THR A 2 -25.19 18.72 61.36
CA THR A 2 -26.10 18.46 60.21
C THR A 2 -25.49 17.88 58.91
N ASN A 3 -25.83 16.67 58.45
CA ASN A 3 -27.09 16.16 57.88
C ASN A 3 -27.31 16.42 56.37
N PHE A 4 -27.76 15.35 55.70
CA PHE A 4 -28.57 15.26 54.48
C PHE A 4 -27.99 15.75 53.14
N PHE A 5 -27.83 14.82 52.18
CA PHE A 5 -28.59 14.91 50.93
C PHE A 5 -28.93 13.49 50.42
N SER A 6 -30.23 13.25 50.34
CA SER A 6 -30.87 12.07 49.79
C SER A 6 -31.20 12.30 48.31
N ALA A 7 -31.40 11.19 47.61
CA ALA A 7 -31.72 11.03 46.20
C ALA A 7 -32.98 11.76 45.72
N LEU A 8 -33.02 12.11 44.42
CA LEU A 8 -34.27 12.24 43.62
C LEU A 8 -33.91 12.29 42.12
N GLN A 9 -34.06 11.17 41.41
CA GLN A 9 -35.15 10.81 40.49
C GLN A 9 -35.25 11.61 39.18
N ILE A 10 -35.26 10.82 38.10
CA ILE A 10 -35.45 11.13 36.69
C ILE A 10 -36.95 11.31 36.42
N GLN A 11 -37.34 12.32 35.65
CA GLN A 11 -38.68 12.41 35.05
C GLN A 11 -38.59 12.87 33.59
N LEU A 12 -39.09 12.02 32.68
CA LEU A 12 -39.43 12.34 31.28
C LEU A 12 -40.56 13.39 31.21
N GLY A 13 -40.55 14.23 30.18
CA GLY A 13 -41.71 15.06 29.81
C GLY A 13 -41.48 15.89 28.55
N GLN A 14 -42.17 15.52 27.47
CA GLN A 14 -42.16 16.14 26.14
C GLN A 14 -43.02 17.42 26.05
N GLU A 15 -43.00 18.02 24.85
CA GLU A 15 -43.98 18.92 24.21
C GLU A 15 -43.62 20.41 24.11
N LEU A 16 -42.88 20.77 23.04
CA LEU A 16 -42.78 22.13 22.53
C LEU A 16 -43.96 22.44 21.59
N LYS A 17 -44.93 23.14 22.15
CA LYS A 17 -46.17 23.65 21.56
C LYS A 17 -45.88 24.74 20.54
N ILE A 18 -45.98 24.46 19.23
CA ILE A 18 -45.88 25.48 18.17
C ILE A 18 -47.26 26.08 17.91
N LYS A 19 -47.35 27.40 18.03
CA LYS A 19 -48.55 28.23 17.85
C LYS A 19 -48.72 28.59 16.36
N PRO A 20 -49.91 28.49 15.76
CA PRO A 20 -50.11 28.89 14.36
C PRO A 20 -50.48 30.37 14.29
N ALA A 21 -49.83 31.13 13.39
CA ALA A 21 -50.28 32.46 13.01
C ALA A 21 -50.29 32.59 11.48
N LYS A 22 -51.51 32.79 10.99
CA LYS A 22 -51.93 33.00 9.60
C LYS A 22 -51.52 34.41 9.18
N THR A 23 -51.02 34.58 7.95
CA THR A 23 -51.64 35.43 6.89
C THR A 23 -50.63 35.82 5.81
N GLN A 24 -50.89 35.27 4.62
CA GLN A 24 -50.64 35.70 3.24
C GLN A 24 -49.69 36.88 2.94
N ILE A 25 -48.77 36.65 2.00
CA ILE A 25 -48.46 37.53 0.87
C ILE A 25 -48.20 36.66 -0.38
N PHE A 26 -48.96 36.96 -1.44
CA PHE A 26 -48.82 36.46 -2.80
C PHE A 26 -47.60 37.10 -3.49
N LEU A 27 -46.81 36.36 -4.28
CA LEU A 27 -46.48 36.66 -5.70
C LEU A 27 -45.41 35.70 -6.29
N LEU A 28 -45.87 34.91 -7.28
CA LEU A 28 -45.30 34.65 -8.62
C LEU A 28 -43.87 34.07 -8.86
N PHE A 29 -43.89 32.93 -9.57
CA PHE A 29 -43.07 32.51 -10.73
C PHE A 29 -41.59 32.07 -10.56
N ALA A 30 -41.37 30.76 -10.59
CA ALA A 30 -40.41 30.10 -11.51
C ALA A 30 -40.64 28.57 -11.52
N LEU A 31 -41.31 28.08 -12.56
CA LEU A 31 -41.44 26.65 -12.86
C LEU A 31 -40.15 26.18 -13.55
N SER A 32 -39.15 25.74 -12.80
CA SER A 32 -38.00 25.02 -13.37
C SER A 32 -38.36 23.55 -13.56
N LEU A 33 -38.50 23.13 -14.82
CA LEU A 33 -38.69 21.74 -15.22
C LEU A 33 -37.63 20.83 -14.60
N PHE A 34 -38.08 19.83 -13.84
CA PHE A 34 -37.32 18.63 -13.55
C PHE A 34 -37.09 17.86 -14.86
N ILE A 35 -35.90 17.98 -15.45
CA ILE A 35 -35.45 17.07 -16.49
C ILE A 35 -34.95 15.80 -15.79
N ALA A 36 -35.79 14.78 -15.72
CA ALA A 36 -35.36 13.43 -15.37
C ALA A 36 -34.38 12.95 -16.47
N LYS A 37 -33.10 12.81 -16.13
CA LYS A 37 -32.13 12.21 -17.05
C LYS A 37 -32.45 10.72 -17.19
N PRO A 38 -32.59 10.20 -18.43
CA PRO A 38 -32.87 8.79 -18.64
C PRO A 38 -31.71 7.90 -18.17
N ALA A 39 -32.05 6.88 -17.39
CA ALA A 39 -31.16 5.80 -17.02
C ALA A 39 -31.08 4.77 -18.15
N TRP A 40 -30.29 5.04 -19.18
CA TRP A 40 -29.84 4.00 -20.11
C TRP A 40 -28.36 4.19 -20.43
N ALA A 41 -27.58 3.29 -19.82
CA ALA A 41 -26.33 2.74 -20.31
C ALA A 41 -25.26 3.71 -20.83
N ASP A 42 -24.28 4.02 -19.97
CA ASP A 42 -22.89 4.19 -20.43
C ASP A 42 -22.28 2.78 -20.50
N PRO A 43 -22.09 2.18 -21.70
CA PRO A 43 -21.51 0.87 -21.83
C PRO A 43 -20.00 0.97 -21.65
N GLY A 44 -19.52 0.44 -20.53
CA GLY A 44 -18.11 0.07 -20.39
C GLY A 44 -17.20 1.22 -20.02
N ASN A 45 -17.34 1.70 -18.79
CA ASN A 45 -16.23 2.36 -18.11
C ASN A 45 -15.16 1.30 -17.78
N SER A 46 -14.48 0.79 -18.80
CA SER A 46 -13.22 0.06 -18.63
C SER A 46 -12.15 1.08 -18.32
N ALA A 47 -12.20 1.65 -17.11
CA ALA A 47 -11.07 2.40 -16.59
C ALA A 47 -9.95 1.39 -16.29
N ILE A 48 -9.15 1.04 -17.32
CA ILE A 48 -7.81 0.55 -17.08
C ILE A 48 -7.04 1.73 -16.48
N ALA A 49 -7.09 1.85 -15.16
CA ALA A 49 -6.32 2.82 -14.42
C ALA A 49 -4.89 2.29 -14.26
N VAL A 50 -4.03 2.56 -15.23
CA VAL A 50 -2.57 2.54 -15.03
C VAL A 50 -2.08 3.98 -15.19
N LYS A 51 -1.75 4.62 -14.08
CA LYS A 51 -1.29 6.02 -13.96
C LYS A 51 -0.46 6.07 -12.68
N ARG A 52 0.83 6.43 -12.63
CA ARG A 52 1.75 7.22 -13.46
C ARG A 52 3.14 6.57 -13.43
N VAL A 53 3.93 6.74 -14.50
CA VAL A 53 5.40 6.73 -14.45
C VAL A 53 5.85 8.16 -14.11
N SER A 54 6.74 8.34 -13.14
CA SER A 54 7.39 9.65 -12.91
C SER A 54 8.87 9.45 -12.61
N LEU A 55 9.67 9.74 -13.63
CA LEU A 55 11.10 10.01 -13.54
C LEU A 55 11.23 11.50 -13.21
N THR A 56 11.49 11.88 -11.95
CA THR A 56 11.96 13.24 -11.63
C THR A 56 12.95 13.22 -10.48
N SER A 57 14.20 13.56 -10.80
CA SER A 57 15.28 13.91 -9.89
C SER A 57 15.02 15.29 -9.26
N SER A 58 14.47 15.35 -8.06
CA SER A 58 14.65 16.44 -7.09
C SER A 58 13.83 16.20 -5.83
N GLY A 59 14.48 15.73 -4.76
CA GLY A 59 13.97 15.78 -3.39
C GLY A 59 13.02 14.66 -2.98
N GLN A 60 13.54 13.75 -2.12
CA GLN A 60 12.82 12.79 -1.28
C GLN A 60 12.09 11.65 -1.99
N SER A 61 12.87 10.58 -2.18
CA SER A 61 12.47 9.16 -2.18
C SER A 61 11.09 8.83 -2.77
N SER A 62 11.03 8.87 -4.09
CA SER A 62 10.16 8.02 -4.92
C SER A 62 10.64 8.09 -6.38
N VAL A 63 11.96 8.03 -6.59
CA VAL A 63 12.55 7.99 -7.92
C VAL A 63 12.64 6.52 -8.31
N PRO A 64 12.02 6.07 -9.43
CA PRO A 64 12.41 4.79 -10.03
C PRO A 64 13.91 4.88 -10.24
N GLN A 65 14.66 4.03 -9.57
CA GLN A 65 16.12 4.06 -9.67
C GLN A 65 16.49 3.74 -11.11
N ASN A 66 16.67 4.76 -11.96
CA ASN A 66 16.86 4.58 -13.40
C ASN A 66 18.14 3.80 -13.73
N ASN A 67 19.00 3.60 -12.73
CA ASN A 67 20.19 2.79 -12.78
C ASN A 67 20.23 1.87 -11.53
N PRO A 68 19.94 0.56 -11.63
CA PRO A 68 19.96 -0.37 -10.50
C PRO A 68 21.29 -0.40 -9.73
N ILE A 69 21.24 -0.64 -8.41
CA ILE A 69 22.44 -0.78 -7.55
C ILE A 69 23.15 -2.09 -7.91
N PRO A 70 24.44 -2.09 -8.29
CA PRO A 70 25.15 -3.33 -8.55
C PRO A 70 25.41 -4.12 -7.27
N VAL A 71 25.16 -5.42 -7.30
CA VAL A 71 25.45 -6.37 -6.22
C VAL A 71 26.25 -7.53 -6.79
N ALA A 72 27.53 -7.65 -6.45
CA ALA A 72 28.37 -8.71 -6.97
C ALA A 72 28.25 -9.98 -6.11
N LEU A 73 28.02 -11.13 -6.75
CA LEU A 73 28.04 -12.44 -6.10
C LEU A 73 29.28 -13.24 -6.51
N ALA A 74 29.87 -13.94 -5.53
CA ALA A 74 30.98 -14.86 -5.73
C ALA A 74 30.59 -16.28 -5.32
N PRO A 75 31.06 -17.33 -6.02
CA PRO A 75 30.86 -18.71 -5.58
C PRO A 75 31.39 -18.93 -4.15
N GLY A 76 30.59 -19.59 -3.32
CA GLY A 76 30.94 -19.88 -1.92
C GLY A 76 30.68 -18.73 -0.93
N TYR A 77 30.26 -17.55 -1.39
CA TYR A 77 29.95 -16.39 -0.54
C TYR A 77 28.55 -15.86 -0.82
N GLY A 78 27.94 -15.27 0.21
CA GLY A 78 26.67 -14.56 0.10
C GLY A 78 26.83 -13.07 0.44
N VAL A 79 25.86 -12.28 0.01
CA VAL A 79 25.79 -10.84 0.27
C VAL A 79 24.49 -10.52 0.98
N ASN A 80 24.56 -9.61 1.96
CA ASN A 80 23.41 -9.11 2.69
C ASN A 80 23.07 -7.69 2.24
N ILE A 81 21.80 -7.45 1.93
CA ILE A 81 21.24 -6.12 1.74
C ILE A 81 20.43 -5.82 3.00
N SER A 82 20.86 -4.83 3.79
CA SER A 82 20.23 -4.50 5.08
C SER A 82 19.46 -3.18 5.00
N PHE A 83 18.22 -3.24 5.47
CA PHE A 83 17.31 -2.10 5.68
C PHE A 83 17.17 -1.75 7.17
N ILE A 84 17.94 -2.39 8.05
CA ILE A 84 17.89 -2.17 9.51
C ILE A 84 18.20 -0.71 9.84
N SER A 85 19.25 -0.13 9.25
CA SER A 85 19.67 1.24 9.52
C SER A 85 18.68 2.30 9.03
N THR A 86 17.86 1.96 8.02
CA THR A 86 16.82 2.86 7.49
C THR A 86 15.48 2.69 8.22
N GLY A 87 15.35 1.67 9.08
CA GLY A 87 14.08 1.33 9.74
C GLY A 87 13.01 0.89 8.75
N GLU A 88 13.40 0.43 7.56
CA GLU A 88 12.48 -0.02 6.53
C GLU A 88 12.20 -1.52 6.66
N VAL A 89 10.93 -1.89 6.50
CA VAL A 89 10.48 -3.28 6.45
C VAL A 89 10.24 -3.67 5.01
N ILE A 90 10.76 -4.82 4.60
CA ILE A 90 10.56 -5.40 3.28
C ILE A 90 9.13 -5.96 3.22
N GLU A 91 8.35 -5.51 2.25
CA GLU A 91 7.00 -6.02 2.00
C GLU A 91 6.99 -7.08 0.91
N LYS A 92 7.78 -6.87 -0.15
CA LYS A 92 7.80 -7.70 -1.36
C LYS A 92 9.18 -7.69 -1.97
N LEU A 93 9.56 -8.80 -2.59
CA LEU A 93 10.69 -8.88 -3.48
C LEU A 93 10.35 -9.71 -4.72
N TRP A 94 10.99 -9.38 -5.84
CA TRP A 94 10.92 -10.14 -7.08
C TRP A 94 12.31 -10.29 -7.67
N ILE A 95 12.57 -11.46 -8.24
CA ILE A 95 13.80 -11.78 -8.96
C ILE A 95 13.42 -12.22 -10.37
N ASP A 96 13.97 -11.56 -11.38
CA ASP A 96 13.56 -11.80 -12.79
C ASP A 96 14.11 -13.13 -13.31
N ASN A 97 15.37 -13.43 -12.99
CA ASN A 97 16.03 -14.70 -13.28
C ASN A 97 16.59 -15.32 -11.99
N PRO A 98 15.99 -16.39 -11.45
CA PRO A 98 16.47 -17.11 -10.28
C PRO A 98 17.47 -18.23 -10.62
N SER A 99 17.86 -18.44 -11.88
CA SER A 99 18.61 -19.63 -12.29
C SER A 99 19.98 -19.76 -11.61
N PHE A 100 20.62 -18.66 -11.22
CA PHE A 100 21.97 -18.65 -10.64
C PHE A 100 22.05 -17.98 -9.27
N VAL A 101 20.93 -17.52 -8.71
CA VAL A 101 20.87 -16.84 -7.41
C VAL A 101 19.74 -17.40 -6.56
N ALA A 102 20.04 -17.69 -5.30
CA ALA A 102 19.02 -17.95 -4.30
C ALA A 102 18.86 -16.72 -3.39
N VAL A 103 17.61 -16.45 -3.02
CA VAL A 103 17.19 -15.33 -2.19
C VAL A 103 16.59 -15.87 -0.90
N ASP A 104 17.00 -15.31 0.23
CA ASP A 104 16.43 -15.57 1.55
C ASP A 104 16.25 -14.25 2.32
N VAL A 105 15.45 -14.26 3.37
CA VAL A 105 15.17 -13.09 4.21
C VAL A 105 15.16 -13.45 5.69
N ASP A 106 15.54 -12.50 6.54
CA ASP A 106 15.62 -12.66 8.01
C ASP A 106 14.25 -12.71 8.72
N GLY A 107 13.17 -12.40 8.00
CA GLY A 107 11.81 -12.39 8.51
C GLY A 107 10.83 -13.07 7.58
N CYS A 108 9.55 -12.91 7.86
CA CYS A 108 8.52 -13.40 6.98
C CYS A 108 8.11 -12.32 5.97
N LEU A 109 7.96 -12.73 4.72
CA LEU A 109 7.31 -11.95 3.69
C LEU A 109 5.93 -12.55 3.45
N ASP A 110 4.89 -11.85 3.88
CA ASP A 110 3.53 -12.24 3.55
C ASP A 110 3.43 -12.39 2.02
N ASN A 111 3.05 -13.59 1.57
CA ASN A 111 2.89 -13.99 0.16
C ASN A 111 4.13 -14.53 -0.60
N LEU A 112 5.30 -14.70 0.04
CA LEU A 112 6.39 -15.52 -0.52
C LEU A 112 6.27 -16.95 0.02
N VAL A 113 5.45 -17.75 -0.68
CA VAL A 113 5.31 -19.21 -0.54
C VAL A 113 4.95 -19.70 0.89
N ALA A 114 3.66 -20.00 1.07
CA ALA A 114 3.12 -21.04 1.96
C ALA A 114 3.57 -21.10 3.45
N LYS A 115 4.22 -20.08 4.02
CA LYS A 115 4.48 -20.04 5.47
C LYS A 115 3.24 -19.52 6.20
N LYS A 116 2.37 -20.44 6.62
CA LYS A 116 1.05 -20.12 7.22
C LYS A 116 1.09 -19.49 8.62
N ASN A 117 2.25 -19.37 9.26
CA ASN A 117 2.38 -18.87 10.63
C ASN A 117 3.60 -17.96 10.74
N CYS A 118 3.41 -16.67 10.51
CA CYS A 118 4.43 -15.67 10.76
C CYS A 118 4.02 -14.87 11.99
N GLU A 119 4.73 -15.08 13.11
CA GLU A 119 4.54 -14.28 14.33
C GLU A 119 5.11 -12.86 14.16
N TYR A 120 6.09 -12.69 13.26
CA TYR A 120 6.79 -11.43 13.01
C TYR A 120 6.91 -11.15 11.50
N ASN A 121 6.02 -10.30 10.97
CA ASN A 121 5.95 -9.91 9.55
C ASN A 121 6.90 -8.76 9.22
N GLN A 122 8.15 -8.84 9.65
CA GLN A 122 9.11 -7.74 9.56
C GLN A 122 10.48 -8.20 9.06
N ALA A 123 10.55 -8.59 7.77
CA ALA A 123 11.84 -8.81 7.13
C ALA A 123 12.57 -7.47 6.92
N THR A 124 13.85 -7.42 7.26
CA THR A 124 14.71 -6.22 7.14
C THR A 124 16.04 -6.50 6.45
N VAL A 125 16.38 -7.76 6.24
CA VAL A 125 17.61 -8.19 5.57
C VAL A 125 17.27 -9.18 4.47
N ILE A 126 17.86 -8.97 3.29
CA ILE A 126 17.86 -9.92 2.18
C ILE A 126 19.24 -10.57 2.12
N HIS A 127 19.28 -11.89 2.13
CA HIS A 127 20.46 -12.67 1.87
C HIS A 127 20.43 -13.21 0.42
N LEU A 128 21.50 -12.93 -0.33
CA LEU A 128 21.68 -13.42 -1.69
C LEU A 128 22.88 -14.35 -1.72
N ARG A 129 22.74 -15.50 -2.38
CA ARG A 129 23.87 -16.44 -2.59
C ARG A 129 23.94 -16.87 -4.05
N ARG A 130 25.16 -16.97 -4.58
CA ARG A 130 25.41 -17.63 -5.87
C ARG A 130 25.14 -19.12 -5.71
N ILE A 131 24.32 -19.68 -6.59
CA ILE A 131 24.12 -21.12 -6.71
C ILE A 131 24.74 -21.62 -8.02
N GLU A 132 24.89 -22.94 -8.14
CA GLU A 132 25.12 -23.56 -9.44
C GLU A 132 23.96 -23.21 -10.37
N GLU A 133 24.28 -22.84 -11.60
CA GLU A 133 23.27 -22.39 -12.55
C GLU A 133 22.33 -23.55 -12.89
N LEU A 134 21.05 -23.35 -12.57
CA LEU A 134 19.97 -24.28 -12.83
C LEU A 134 19.47 -24.11 -14.27
N ASP A 135 19.16 -25.23 -14.92
CA ASP A 135 18.48 -25.21 -16.21
C ASP A 135 16.96 -25.16 -15.98
N ILE A 136 16.38 -23.96 -16.06
CA ILE A 136 14.95 -23.73 -15.84
C ILE A 136 14.27 -23.53 -17.20
N PRO A 137 13.35 -24.43 -17.62
CA PRO A 137 12.67 -24.29 -18.91
C PRO A 137 11.99 -22.93 -19.06
N GLY A 138 12.28 -22.25 -20.17
CA GLY A 138 11.70 -20.93 -20.49
C GLY A 138 12.39 -19.73 -19.84
N ILE A 139 13.46 -19.93 -19.04
CA ILE A 139 14.28 -18.84 -18.50
C ILE A 139 15.63 -18.81 -19.24
N PRO A 140 16.03 -17.68 -19.85
CA PRO A 140 17.32 -17.59 -20.54
C PRO A 140 18.49 -17.64 -19.55
N LYS A 141 19.62 -18.19 -19.99
CA LYS A 141 20.87 -18.13 -19.24
C LYS A 141 21.45 -16.72 -19.31
N THR A 142 21.61 -16.07 -18.17
CA THR A 142 22.13 -14.70 -18.07
C THR A 142 23.17 -14.60 -16.96
N ASN A 143 24.10 -13.66 -17.12
CA ASN A 143 25.12 -13.38 -16.10
C ASN A 143 24.68 -12.31 -15.09
N SER A 144 23.47 -11.77 -15.26
CA SER A 144 22.88 -10.80 -14.35
C SER A 144 21.36 -10.93 -14.29
N THR A 145 20.79 -10.51 -13.19
CA THR A 145 19.35 -10.52 -12.93
C THR A 145 18.95 -9.24 -12.19
N LEU A 146 17.66 -8.91 -12.23
CA LEU A 146 17.13 -7.76 -11.50
C LEU A 146 16.40 -8.24 -10.26
N LEU A 147 16.83 -7.75 -9.10
CA LEU A 147 16.11 -7.86 -7.83
C LEU A 147 15.36 -6.56 -7.59
N THR A 148 14.03 -6.63 -7.55
CA THR A 148 13.17 -5.50 -7.17
C THR A 148 12.70 -5.69 -5.75
N VAL A 149 12.93 -4.71 -4.88
CA VAL A 149 12.54 -4.75 -3.46
C VAL A 149 11.59 -3.62 -3.16
N VAL A 150 10.48 -3.93 -2.50
CA VAL A 150 9.52 -2.94 -2.01
C VAL A 150 9.54 -2.91 -0.51
N THR A 151 9.78 -1.72 0.04
CA THR A 151 9.86 -1.50 1.47
C THR A 151 8.80 -0.52 1.95
N ARG A 152 8.52 -0.54 3.25
CA ARG A 152 7.70 0.46 3.95
C ARG A 152 8.44 0.98 5.18
N SER A 153 8.35 2.29 5.40
CA SER A 153 8.70 2.95 6.66
C SER A 153 7.68 4.03 7.01
N ILE A 154 7.95 4.78 8.09
CA ILE A 154 7.18 5.98 8.47
C ILE A 154 7.15 7.04 7.36
N ASN A 155 8.16 7.04 6.48
CA ASN A 155 8.30 8.00 5.37
C ASN A 155 7.55 7.55 4.11
N GLY A 156 6.87 6.41 4.16
CA GLY A 156 6.11 5.85 3.05
C GLY A 156 6.76 4.61 2.43
N ARG A 157 6.33 4.29 1.21
CA ARG A 157 6.68 3.08 0.48
C ARG A 157 7.76 3.38 -0.55
N GLN A 158 8.82 2.57 -0.58
CA GLN A 158 9.95 2.76 -1.50
C GLN A 158 10.15 1.53 -2.38
N ILE A 159 10.76 1.75 -3.55
CA ILE A 159 11.14 0.69 -4.48
C ILE A 159 12.62 0.82 -4.77
N TYR A 160 13.35 -0.27 -4.55
CA TYR A 160 14.78 -0.39 -4.84
C TYR A 160 14.99 -1.40 -5.96
N LEU A 161 15.93 -1.09 -6.84
CA LEU A 161 16.33 -1.96 -7.94
C LEU A 161 17.80 -2.33 -7.76
N PHE A 162 18.10 -3.62 -7.66
CA PHE A 162 19.45 -4.15 -7.58
C PHE A 162 19.75 -4.98 -8.82
N LYS A 163 20.87 -4.69 -9.49
CA LYS A 163 21.41 -5.55 -10.55
C LYS A 163 22.39 -6.52 -9.90
N VAL A 164 21.99 -7.78 -9.81
CA VAL A 164 22.75 -8.87 -9.19
C VAL A 164 23.48 -9.66 -10.26
#